data_AF-D8QIY4-F1
#
_entry.id   AF-D8QIY4-F1
#
_cell.length_a   1.000
_cell.length_b   1.000
_cell.length_c   1.000
_cell.angle_alpha   90.00
_cell.angle_beta   90.00
_cell.angle_gamma   90.00
#
_symmetry.space_group_name_H-M   'P 1'
#
loop_
_entity.id
_entity.type
_entity.pdbx_description
1 polymer ?
#
loop_
_entity_poly.entity_id
_entity_poly.type
_entity_poly.pdbx_seq_one_letter_code
_entity_poly.pdbx_strand_id
1 'polypeptide(L)'
;MKLVALSALLPFLLYTPALAAPAESVTDALPATVTDALPATVTDALPATVAPTTTASAPDAYETCDNASNCYGAVHGWGSFIDYEPYQANLMGACTNDTSVTDGAGNLWGSKACVAVAVSYQKIWPQQVHGMATCGHQQIACEADQPSLDYNIYASIVGDCAWQPNGCPITQQNFIDFVYSTLTEIGSADWPSDVNKLISEGWQPLLDWAQTGDSIPYTNFNDFLHYA
;
A
#
# COMPACT_ATOMS: atom_id res chain seq x y z
N MET A 1 -0.41 19.60 51.55
CA MET A 1 -1.36 20.53 50.90
C MET A 1 -0.69 21.88 50.68
N LYS A 2 -0.29 22.18 49.44
CA LYS A 2 -0.05 23.55 48.97
C LYS A 2 -0.11 23.52 47.44
N LEU A 3 -1.28 23.86 46.92
CA LEU A 3 -1.54 24.19 45.52
C LEU A 3 -0.79 25.50 45.21
N VAL A 4 -0.03 25.51 44.13
CA VAL A 4 0.40 26.75 43.46
C VAL A 4 -0.12 26.66 42.03
N ALA A 5 -1.16 27.44 41.77
CA ALA A 5 -1.76 27.61 40.45
C ALA A 5 -0.89 28.57 39.64
N LEU A 6 -0.40 28.11 38.50
CA LEU A 6 0.16 28.96 37.44
C LEU A 6 -0.91 29.12 36.37
N SER A 7 -1.46 30.32 36.23
CA SER A 7 -2.43 30.69 35.20
C SER A 7 -1.96 31.99 34.56
N ALA A 8 -1.44 31.89 33.35
CA ALA A 8 -1.22 32.99 32.41
C ALA A 8 -0.84 32.41 31.04
N LEU A 9 -1.04 33.22 29.99
CA LEU A 9 -0.75 33.01 28.55
C LEU A 9 -1.96 32.47 27.76
N LEU A 10 -2.50 33.04 26.68
CA LEU A 10 -2.41 34.30 25.91
C LEU A 10 -3.68 34.29 25.00
N PRO A 11 -4.10 35.41 24.39
CA PRO A 11 -5.31 35.49 23.57
C PRO A 11 -5.06 34.95 22.16
N PHE A 12 -5.95 34.05 21.72
CA PHE A 12 -6.05 33.56 20.34
C PHE A 12 -6.52 34.70 19.43
N LEU A 13 -5.63 35.18 18.56
CA LEU A 13 -5.97 36.00 17.41
C LEU A 13 -6.57 35.08 16.34
N LEU A 14 -7.87 35.23 16.08
CA LEU A 14 -8.56 34.60 14.96
C LEU A 14 -8.13 35.31 13.66
N TYR A 15 -7.35 34.61 12.84
CA TYR A 15 -7.05 34.99 11.47
C TYR A 15 -8.01 34.27 10.53
N THR A 16 -8.89 35.02 9.87
CA THR A 16 -9.72 34.56 8.75
C THR A 16 -9.09 34.96 7.43
N PRO A 17 -8.89 34.04 6.47
CA PRO A 17 -8.86 34.39 5.07
C PRO A 17 -10.23 34.13 4.42
N ALA A 18 -10.79 35.20 3.85
CA ALA A 18 -11.83 35.14 2.84
C ALA A 18 -11.17 35.15 1.47
N LEU A 19 -11.53 34.23 0.56
CA LEU A 19 -11.36 34.34 -0.91
C LEU A 19 -12.10 33.14 -1.53
N ALA A 20 -13.28 33.30 -2.13
CA ALA A 20 -13.60 33.84 -3.46
C ALA A 20 -13.87 32.72 -4.49
N ALA A 21 -15.16 32.52 -4.74
CA ALA A 21 -15.89 32.21 -5.99
C ALA A 21 -15.48 31.05 -6.94
N PRO A 22 -16.47 30.41 -7.60
CA PRO A 22 -16.30 29.21 -8.43
C PRO A 22 -15.93 29.53 -9.88
N ALA A 23 -15.14 28.67 -10.52
CA ALA A 23 -14.93 28.68 -11.96
C ALA A 23 -15.93 27.73 -12.65
N GLU A 24 -16.52 28.25 -13.71
CA GLU A 24 -17.66 27.72 -14.46
C GLU A 24 -17.32 26.49 -15.32
N SER A 25 -18.35 25.68 -15.55
CA SER A 25 -18.40 24.53 -16.44
C SER A 25 -18.27 24.93 -17.91
N VAL A 26 -17.36 24.28 -18.64
CA VAL A 26 -17.35 24.31 -20.11
C VAL A 26 -17.84 22.97 -20.63
N THR A 27 -19.12 22.92 -21.00
CA THR A 27 -19.67 21.90 -21.89
C THR A 27 -19.31 22.28 -23.32
N ASP A 28 -18.37 21.56 -23.93
CA ASP A 28 -18.11 21.70 -25.36
C ASP A 28 -18.86 20.62 -26.14
N ALA A 29 -19.76 21.08 -27.00
CA ALA A 29 -20.64 20.27 -27.81
C ALA A 29 -19.90 19.82 -29.07
N LEU A 30 -19.79 18.51 -29.27
CA LEU A 30 -19.22 17.92 -30.47
C LEU A 30 -20.21 18.05 -31.64
N PRO A 31 -19.87 18.73 -32.76
CA PRO A 31 -20.74 18.78 -33.92
C PRO A 31 -20.68 17.47 -34.71
N ALA A 32 -21.86 17.02 -35.13
CA ALA A 32 -22.09 15.85 -35.96
C ALA A 32 -21.69 16.09 -37.42
N THR A 33 -21.54 14.96 -38.12
CA THR A 33 -21.59 14.75 -39.59
C THR A 33 -20.34 15.08 -40.41
N VAL A 34 -19.62 14.03 -40.80
CA VAL A 34 -19.07 13.92 -42.15
C VAL A 34 -19.50 12.58 -42.73
N THR A 35 -20.43 12.68 -43.67
CA THR A 35 -20.85 11.68 -44.64
C THR A 35 -19.69 11.42 -45.58
N ASP A 36 -19.32 10.15 -45.79
CA ASP A 36 -18.78 9.78 -47.10
C ASP A 36 -19.22 8.38 -47.51
N ALA A 37 -19.69 8.31 -48.75
CA ALA A 37 -20.34 7.18 -49.37
C ALA A 37 -19.29 6.23 -49.96
N LEU A 38 -19.30 4.96 -49.54
CA LEU A 38 -18.44 3.93 -50.12
C LEU A 38 -19.20 3.16 -51.21
N PRO A 39 -18.70 3.10 -52.46
CA PRO A 39 -19.32 2.32 -53.51
C PRO A 39 -19.02 0.83 -53.33
N ALA A 40 -20.03 0.02 -53.62
CA ALA A 40 -20.00 -1.43 -53.59
C ALA A 40 -19.21 -2.05 -54.77
N THR A 41 -18.93 -3.35 -54.62
CA THR A 41 -18.32 -4.33 -55.56
C THR A 41 -16.79 -4.37 -55.49
N VAL A 42 -16.11 -5.52 -55.38
CA VAL A 42 -16.28 -6.79 -56.09
C VAL A 42 -15.75 -7.98 -55.26
N THR A 43 -16.47 -9.09 -55.42
CA THR A 43 -16.25 -10.49 -55.06
C THR A 43 -14.89 -11.07 -55.47
N ASP A 44 -14.16 -11.75 -54.57
CA ASP A 44 -13.72 -13.16 -54.70
C ASP A 44 -12.67 -13.52 -53.62
N ALA A 45 -12.99 -14.50 -52.77
CA ALA A 45 -12.03 -15.46 -52.17
C ALA A 45 -12.78 -16.45 -51.25
N LEU A 46 -12.86 -17.71 -51.68
CA LEU A 46 -13.24 -18.89 -50.91
C LEU A 46 -12.10 -19.32 -49.95
N PRO A 47 -12.30 -20.31 -49.07
CA PRO A 47 -13.00 -20.30 -47.78
C PRO A 47 -11.98 -20.30 -46.60
N ALA A 48 -12.08 -19.35 -45.67
CA ALA A 48 -11.35 -19.46 -44.40
C ALA A 48 -12.17 -20.30 -43.42
N THR A 49 -11.64 -21.47 -43.04
CA THR A 49 -12.07 -22.22 -41.85
C THR A 49 -12.07 -21.29 -40.65
N VAL A 50 -13.28 -20.94 -40.18
CA VAL A 50 -13.49 -20.16 -38.97
C VAL A 50 -13.12 -21.05 -37.79
N ALA A 51 -11.91 -20.87 -37.27
CA ALA A 51 -11.57 -21.41 -35.96
C ALA A 51 -12.52 -20.76 -34.93
N PRO A 52 -13.09 -21.53 -33.99
CA PRO A 52 -13.90 -20.94 -32.94
C PRO A 52 -13.02 -19.96 -32.16
N THR A 53 -13.40 -18.69 -32.15
CA THR A 53 -12.93 -17.72 -31.18
C THR A 53 -13.30 -18.29 -29.82
N THR A 54 -12.32 -18.88 -29.13
CA THR A 54 -12.44 -19.08 -27.69
C THR A 54 -12.60 -17.69 -27.11
N THR A 55 -13.83 -17.34 -26.74
CA THR A 55 -14.04 -16.34 -25.70
C THR A 55 -13.20 -16.83 -24.53
N ALA A 56 -12.07 -16.18 -24.31
CA ALA A 56 -11.35 -16.33 -23.06
C ALA A 56 -12.39 -16.05 -21.97
N SER A 57 -12.68 -17.06 -21.16
CA SER A 57 -13.42 -16.85 -19.93
C SER A 57 -12.73 -15.68 -19.23
N ALA A 58 -13.51 -14.65 -18.89
CA ALA A 58 -13.05 -13.66 -17.92
C ALA A 58 -12.45 -14.44 -16.74
N PRO A 59 -11.30 -14.02 -16.17
CA PRO A 59 -10.77 -14.68 -14.99
C PRO A 59 -11.91 -14.85 -14.00
N ASP A 60 -12.05 -16.09 -13.52
CA ASP A 60 -13.11 -16.49 -12.61
C ASP A 60 -13.21 -15.48 -11.47
N ALA A 61 -14.45 -15.30 -10.98
CA ALA A 61 -14.77 -14.48 -9.82
C ALA A 61 -13.66 -14.53 -8.77
N TYR A 62 -13.25 -13.36 -8.28
CA TYR A 62 -12.29 -13.17 -7.18
C TYR A 62 -12.25 -14.41 -6.30
N GLU A 63 -11.11 -15.09 -6.26
CA GLU A 63 -10.93 -16.18 -5.31
C GLU A 63 -11.22 -15.57 -3.94
N THR A 64 -12.29 -16.02 -3.29
CA THR A 64 -12.58 -15.56 -1.93
C THR A 64 -11.39 -16.01 -1.11
N CYS A 65 -10.52 -15.07 -0.72
CA CYS A 65 -9.35 -15.41 0.08
C CYS A 65 -9.81 -16.10 1.36
N ASP A 66 -9.23 -17.28 1.61
CA ASP A 66 -9.52 -18.03 2.82
C ASP A 66 -8.73 -17.43 3.99
N ASN A 67 -9.29 -16.38 4.58
CA ASN A 67 -8.73 -15.68 5.73
C ASN A 67 -8.47 -16.60 6.93
N ALA A 68 -9.20 -17.72 7.08
CA ALA A 68 -8.95 -18.67 8.15
C ALA A 68 -7.67 -19.47 7.86
N SER A 69 -7.51 -19.95 6.63
CA SER A 69 -6.29 -20.62 6.19
C SER A 69 -5.07 -19.70 6.17
N ASN A 70 -5.24 -18.44 5.75
CA ASN A 70 -4.17 -17.43 5.77
C ASN A 70 -3.70 -17.16 7.19
N CYS A 71 -4.63 -16.96 8.13
CA CYS A 71 -4.30 -16.84 9.55
C CYS A 71 -3.56 -18.07 10.08
N TYR A 72 -4.07 -19.28 9.78
CA TYR A 72 -3.43 -20.51 10.21
C TYR A 72 -1.99 -20.61 9.71
N GLY A 73 -1.77 -20.38 8.41
CA GLY A 73 -0.44 -20.38 7.79
C GLY A 73 0.48 -19.34 8.43
N ALA A 74 -0.01 -18.12 8.63
CA ALA A 74 0.75 -17.03 9.20
C ALA A 74 1.18 -17.30 10.65
N VAL A 75 0.27 -17.73 11.53
CA VAL A 75 0.60 -18.04 12.93
C VAL A 75 1.64 -19.16 13.02
N HIS A 76 1.50 -20.20 12.19
CA HIS A 76 2.48 -21.29 12.15
C HIS A 76 3.82 -20.87 11.55
N GLY A 77 3.83 -19.97 10.57
CA GLY A 77 5.04 -19.37 10.00
C GLY A 77 5.82 -18.53 11.02
N TRP A 78 5.12 -17.58 11.66
CA TRP A 78 5.68 -16.59 12.58
C TRP A 78 6.47 -17.23 13.72
N GLY A 79 5.92 -18.25 14.39
CA GLY A 79 6.56 -18.87 15.55
C GLY A 79 7.47 -20.08 15.27
N SER A 80 7.50 -20.60 14.04
CA SER A 80 8.19 -21.87 13.73
C SER A 80 9.30 -21.75 12.69
N PHE A 81 9.09 -20.94 11.65
CA PHE A 81 9.96 -20.93 10.46
C PHE A 81 10.59 -19.56 10.17
N ILE A 82 9.98 -18.50 10.69
CA ILE A 82 10.49 -17.13 10.59
C ILE A 82 11.33 -16.85 11.84
N ASP A 83 12.63 -16.65 11.63
CA ASP A 83 13.54 -16.18 12.69
C ASP A 83 13.48 -14.65 12.72
N TYR A 84 12.40 -14.11 13.29
CA TYR A 84 12.17 -12.68 13.37
C TYR A 84 12.91 -12.05 14.55
N GLU A 85 13.29 -10.79 14.42
CA GLU A 85 13.86 -9.98 15.49
C GLU A 85 12.77 -9.31 16.34
N PRO A 86 13.06 -8.98 17.63
CA PRO A 86 12.07 -8.37 18.51
C PRO A 86 11.36 -7.13 17.95
N TYR A 87 12.09 -6.29 17.19
CA TYR A 87 11.50 -5.11 16.56
C TYR A 87 10.38 -5.47 15.55
N GLN A 88 10.50 -6.59 14.85
CA GLN A 88 9.50 -7.06 13.88
C GLN A 88 8.24 -7.56 14.59
N ALA A 89 8.39 -8.18 15.77
CA ALA A 89 7.25 -8.51 16.63
C ALA A 89 6.56 -7.27 17.16
N ASN A 90 7.30 -6.22 17.52
CA ASN A 90 6.70 -4.96 17.97
C ASN A 90 5.92 -4.28 16.83
N LEU A 91 6.48 -4.25 15.61
CA LEU A 91 5.77 -3.72 14.44
C LEU A 91 4.54 -4.57 14.05
N MET A 92 4.66 -5.90 14.04
CA MET A 92 3.53 -6.80 13.78
C MET A 92 2.42 -6.61 14.82
N GLY A 93 2.79 -6.58 16.11
CA GLY A 93 1.84 -6.35 17.20
C GLY A 93 1.17 -4.99 17.09
N ALA A 94 1.91 -3.94 16.73
CA ALA A 94 1.31 -2.61 16.50
C ALA A 94 0.37 -2.61 15.29
N CYS A 95 0.71 -3.32 14.21
CA CYS A 95 -0.14 -3.49 13.03
C CYS A 95 -1.45 -4.20 13.37
N THR A 96 -1.40 -5.37 14.00
CA THR A 96 -2.59 -6.20 14.25
C THR A 96 -3.45 -5.72 15.41
N ASN A 97 -2.93 -4.86 16.30
CA ASN A 97 -3.71 -4.25 17.38
C ASN A 97 -4.37 -2.92 16.97
N ASP A 98 -4.12 -2.44 15.76
CA ASP A 98 -4.78 -1.25 15.22
C ASP A 98 -6.19 -1.61 14.71
N THR A 99 -7.22 -1.04 15.33
CA THR A 99 -8.61 -1.32 14.94
C THR A 99 -8.94 -0.74 13.56
N SER A 100 -8.22 0.30 13.10
CA SER A 100 -8.38 0.82 11.74
C SER A 100 -7.93 -0.18 10.66
N VAL A 101 -7.03 -1.10 11.04
CA VAL A 101 -6.54 -2.18 10.19
C VAL A 101 -7.47 -3.40 10.23
N THR A 102 -8.11 -3.67 11.38
CA THR A 102 -8.78 -4.95 11.67
C THR A 102 -10.33 -4.88 11.69
N ASP A 103 -10.91 -3.69 11.65
CA ASP A 103 -12.36 -3.48 11.56
C ASP A 103 -12.85 -3.45 10.10
N GLY A 104 -14.01 -4.05 9.84
CA GLY A 104 -14.63 -4.06 8.51
C GLY A 104 -13.71 -4.66 7.45
N ALA A 105 -13.62 -4.06 6.26
CA ALA A 105 -12.70 -4.53 5.22
C ALA A 105 -11.20 -4.37 5.59
N GLY A 106 -10.90 -3.62 6.65
CA GLY A 106 -9.52 -3.28 7.03
C GLY A 106 -8.84 -2.34 6.03
N ASN A 107 -7.70 -1.79 6.44
CA ASN A 107 -6.78 -1.09 5.56
C ASN A 107 -5.34 -1.28 6.07
N LEU A 108 -4.72 -2.39 5.71
CA LEU A 108 -3.36 -2.73 6.12
C LEU A 108 -2.38 -1.63 5.70
N TRP A 109 -2.52 -1.13 4.46
CA TRP A 109 -1.62 -0.14 3.88
C TRP A 109 -1.94 1.30 4.29
N GLY A 110 -2.91 1.47 5.20
CA GLY A 110 -3.18 2.69 5.95
C GLY A 110 -2.46 2.77 7.30
N SER A 111 -1.68 1.75 7.68
CA SER A 111 -0.89 1.73 8.92
C SER A 111 0.61 1.67 8.65
N LYS A 112 1.36 2.61 9.23
CA LYS A 112 2.83 2.61 9.13
C LYS A 112 3.44 1.33 9.69
N ALA A 113 2.89 0.82 10.79
CA ALA A 113 3.39 -0.40 11.42
C ALA A 113 3.24 -1.62 10.49
N CYS A 114 2.09 -1.75 9.81
CA CYS A 114 1.85 -2.82 8.84
C CYS A 114 2.80 -2.72 7.64
N VAL A 115 2.96 -1.52 7.06
CA VAL A 115 3.87 -1.31 5.93
C VAL A 115 5.32 -1.58 6.37
N ALA A 116 5.75 -1.07 7.52
CA ALA A 116 7.11 -1.25 8.04
C ALA A 116 7.45 -2.72 8.30
N VAL A 117 6.53 -3.49 8.89
CA VAL A 117 6.79 -4.92 9.13
C VAL A 117 6.78 -5.73 7.83
N ALA A 118 5.88 -5.42 6.89
CA ALA A 118 5.82 -6.08 5.58
C ALA A 118 7.16 -5.98 4.82
N VAL A 119 7.83 -4.82 4.88
CA VAL A 119 9.07 -4.59 4.16
C VAL A 119 10.34 -4.97 4.93
N SER A 120 10.20 -5.30 6.23
CA SER A 120 11.36 -5.48 7.13
C SER A 120 12.14 -6.76 6.88
N TYR A 121 11.51 -7.79 6.33
CA TYR A 121 12.13 -9.09 6.07
C TYR A 121 11.38 -9.89 5.00
N GLN A 122 12.13 -10.47 4.07
CA GLN A 122 11.59 -11.28 2.97
C GLN A 122 10.78 -12.52 3.36
N LYS A 123 10.89 -13.00 4.60
CA LYS A 123 10.03 -14.09 5.09
C LYS A 123 8.76 -13.61 5.77
N ILE A 124 8.67 -12.30 6.04
CA ILE A 124 7.45 -11.68 6.52
C ILE A 124 6.67 -11.28 5.28
N TRP A 125 7.02 -10.17 4.61
CA TRP A 125 6.31 -9.71 3.40
C TRP A 125 4.78 -9.51 3.62
N PRO A 126 4.09 -8.88 2.67
CA PRO A 126 2.67 -8.53 2.79
C PRO A 126 1.78 -9.73 3.12
N GLN A 127 2.00 -10.89 2.50
CA GLN A 127 1.22 -12.10 2.76
C GLN A 127 1.19 -12.53 4.23
N GLN A 128 2.34 -12.48 4.91
CA GLN A 128 2.40 -12.82 6.34
C GLN A 128 1.66 -11.78 7.18
N VAL A 129 1.75 -10.49 6.83
CA VAL A 129 1.04 -9.41 7.54
C VAL A 129 -0.46 -9.55 7.38
N HIS A 130 -0.93 -9.80 6.15
CA HIS A 130 -2.34 -10.08 5.86
C HIS A 130 -2.83 -11.28 6.66
N GLY A 131 -2.13 -12.41 6.59
CA GLY A 131 -2.50 -13.61 7.33
C GLY A 131 -2.58 -13.36 8.85
N MET A 132 -1.59 -12.68 9.44
CA MET A 132 -1.63 -12.33 10.87
C MET A 132 -2.82 -11.41 11.22
N ALA A 133 -3.11 -10.41 10.39
CA ALA A 133 -4.21 -9.47 10.64
C ALA A 133 -5.59 -10.14 10.57
N THR A 134 -5.76 -11.14 9.71
CA THR A 134 -7.04 -11.86 9.54
C THR A 134 -7.38 -12.80 10.72
N CYS A 135 -6.45 -13.02 11.65
CA CYS A 135 -6.67 -13.85 12.83
C CYS A 135 -7.69 -13.23 13.78
N GLY A 136 -8.93 -13.75 13.74
CA GLY A 136 -10.06 -13.19 14.46
C GLY A 136 -10.83 -12.09 13.70
N HIS A 137 -10.36 -11.73 12.49
CA HIS A 137 -10.89 -10.66 11.65
C HIS A 137 -11.12 -11.14 10.22
N GLN A 138 -12.06 -12.08 10.06
CA GLN A 138 -12.32 -12.76 8.78
C GLN A 138 -12.92 -11.86 7.70
N GLN A 139 -13.36 -10.66 8.09
CA GLN A 139 -13.93 -9.64 7.21
C GLN A 139 -12.88 -8.81 6.44
N ILE A 140 -11.59 -8.90 6.81
CA ILE A 140 -10.52 -8.14 6.15
C ILE A 140 -10.47 -8.53 4.66
N ALA A 141 -10.39 -7.54 3.77
CA ALA A 141 -10.30 -7.77 2.34
C ALA A 141 -9.04 -8.58 1.98
N CYS A 142 -9.09 -9.29 0.87
CA CYS A 142 -7.92 -10.01 0.36
C CYS A 142 -6.76 -9.04 0.13
N GLU A 143 -5.53 -9.53 0.21
CA GLU A 143 -4.33 -8.69 0.05
C GLU A 143 -4.36 -7.89 -1.26
N ALA A 144 -4.71 -8.56 -2.37
CA ALA A 144 -4.87 -7.93 -3.69
C ALA A 144 -6.02 -6.91 -3.76
N ASP A 145 -7.00 -7.00 -2.85
CA ASP A 145 -8.17 -6.12 -2.76
C ASP A 145 -8.00 -5.02 -1.69
N GLN A 146 -6.85 -4.96 -1.01
CA GLN A 146 -6.56 -3.89 -0.06
C GLN A 146 -6.58 -2.52 -0.78
N PRO A 147 -6.93 -1.44 -0.07
CA PRO A 147 -6.75 -0.10 -0.61
C PRO A 147 -5.29 0.15 -0.95
N SER A 148 -5.03 0.98 -1.96
CA SER A 148 -3.66 1.46 -2.21
C SER A 148 -3.03 2.08 -0.96
N LEU A 149 -1.71 1.98 -0.86
CA LEU A 149 -0.90 2.62 0.16
C LEU A 149 -1.37 4.06 0.42
N ASP A 150 -1.66 4.38 1.68
CA ASP A 150 -2.05 5.74 2.05
C ASP A 150 -0.92 6.71 1.64
N TYR A 151 -1.29 7.72 0.86
CA TYR A 151 -0.31 8.64 0.31
C TYR A 151 0.42 9.47 1.37
N ASN A 152 -0.18 9.67 2.54
CA ASN A 152 0.49 10.30 3.68
C ASN A 152 1.56 9.39 4.28
N ILE A 153 1.37 8.07 4.24
CA ILE A 153 2.42 7.12 4.63
C ILE A 153 3.55 7.17 3.61
N TYR A 154 3.22 7.15 2.32
CA TYR A 154 4.25 7.33 1.28
C TYR A 154 5.02 8.64 1.45
N ALA A 155 4.32 9.75 1.69
CA ALA A 155 4.94 11.04 1.98
C ALA A 155 5.77 11.03 3.27
N SER A 156 5.43 10.21 4.26
CA SER A 156 6.27 10.03 5.45
C SER A 156 7.57 9.27 5.19
N ILE A 157 7.63 8.48 4.10
CA ILE A 157 8.84 7.76 3.68
C ILE A 157 9.76 8.68 2.88
N VAL A 158 9.23 9.35 1.86
CA VAL A 158 10.03 10.10 0.88
C VAL A 158 10.06 11.62 1.11
N GLY A 159 9.24 12.12 2.04
CA GLY A 159 9.11 13.55 2.35
C GLY A 159 8.24 14.33 1.36
N ASP A 160 8.40 15.65 1.35
CA ASP A 160 7.58 16.58 0.56
C ASP A 160 7.61 16.32 -0.95
N CYS A 161 8.65 15.65 -1.46
CA CYS A 161 8.73 15.31 -2.87
C CYS A 161 7.72 14.24 -3.30
N ALA A 162 7.00 13.58 -2.37
CA ALA A 162 5.85 12.75 -2.71
C ALA A 162 4.82 13.51 -3.55
N TRP A 163 4.58 14.80 -3.25
CA TRP A 163 3.53 15.59 -3.90
C TRP A 163 3.94 16.23 -5.23
N GLN A 164 5.17 15.97 -5.70
CA GLN A 164 5.65 16.46 -6.99
C GLN A 164 5.08 15.61 -8.14
N PRO A 165 5.00 16.15 -9.37
CA PRO A 165 4.67 15.33 -10.53
C PRO A 165 5.60 14.11 -10.63
N ASN A 166 5.00 12.92 -10.69
CA ASN A 166 5.67 11.59 -10.64
C ASN A 166 6.25 11.17 -9.28
N GLY A 167 6.17 12.01 -8.24
CA GLY A 167 6.76 11.74 -6.93
C GLY A 167 8.28 11.53 -6.97
N CYS A 168 8.87 11.32 -5.81
CA CYS A 168 10.24 10.82 -5.68
C CYS A 168 10.21 9.35 -5.27
N PRO A 169 11.07 8.49 -5.84
CA PRO A 169 11.12 7.07 -5.46
C PRO A 169 11.71 6.89 -4.06
N ILE A 170 11.32 5.82 -3.39
CA ILE A 170 11.90 5.39 -2.12
C ILE A 170 13.36 5.00 -2.36
N THR A 171 14.27 5.56 -1.57
CA THR A 171 15.68 5.16 -1.53
C THR A 171 15.95 4.24 -0.35
N GLN A 172 17.13 3.60 -0.32
CA GLN A 172 17.56 2.80 0.83
C GLN A 172 17.52 3.59 2.15
N GLN A 173 17.93 4.86 2.13
CA GLN A 173 17.91 5.68 3.35
C GLN A 173 16.48 5.98 3.79
N ASN A 174 15.58 6.28 2.85
CA ASN A 174 14.15 6.46 3.17
C ASN A 174 13.55 5.22 3.82
N PHE A 175 13.89 4.03 3.31
CA PHE A 175 13.44 2.75 3.88
C PHE A 175 13.95 2.55 5.31
N ILE A 176 15.25 2.79 5.56
CA ILE A 176 15.83 2.68 6.91
C ILE A 176 15.14 3.67 7.85
N ASP A 177 15.05 4.94 7.45
CA ASP A 177 14.45 6.00 8.27
C ASP A 177 12.98 5.71 8.57
N PHE A 178 12.25 5.15 7.60
CA PHE A 178 10.86 4.74 7.78
C PHE A 178 10.69 3.65 8.85
N VAL A 179 11.51 2.59 8.82
CA VAL A 179 11.44 1.52 9.82
C VAL A 179 11.77 2.05 11.22
N TYR A 180 12.85 2.82 11.35
CA TYR A 180 13.27 3.37 12.65
C TYR A 180 12.31 4.44 13.19
N SER A 181 11.77 5.31 12.33
CA SER A 181 10.76 6.29 12.76
C SER A 181 9.47 5.61 13.18
N THR A 182 9.03 4.57 12.47
CA THR A 182 7.83 3.79 12.85
C THR A 182 8.02 3.09 14.19
N LEU A 183 9.19 2.48 14.43
CA LEU A 183 9.53 1.89 15.73
C LEU A 183 9.50 2.93 16.87
N THR A 184 9.99 4.14 16.60
CA THR A 184 9.92 5.26 17.55
C THR A 184 8.46 5.64 17.83
N GLU A 185 7.64 5.75 16.79
CA GLU A 185 6.22 6.15 16.89
C GLU A 185 5.40 5.15 17.70
N ILE A 186 5.66 3.85 17.57
CA ILE A 186 5.00 2.80 18.37
C ILE A 186 5.60 2.64 19.78
N GLY A 187 6.62 3.43 20.13
CA GLY A 187 7.27 3.37 21.44
C GLY A 187 8.13 2.12 21.66
N SER A 188 8.61 1.47 20.59
CA SER A 188 9.51 0.33 20.69
C SER A 188 10.87 0.74 21.24
N ALA A 189 11.42 -0.06 22.15
CA ALA A 189 12.82 0.04 22.57
C ALA A 189 13.73 -0.97 21.83
N ASP A 190 13.13 -1.89 21.08
CA ASP A 190 13.84 -2.88 20.27
C ASP A 190 14.04 -2.33 18.86
N TRP A 191 15.29 -2.39 18.42
CA TRP A 191 15.74 -1.92 17.12
C TRP A 191 16.33 -3.08 16.32
N PRO A 192 16.43 -2.97 14.99
CA PRO A 192 17.23 -3.89 14.20
C PRO A 192 18.63 -4.02 14.80
N SER A 193 19.08 -5.25 15.04
CA SER A 193 20.37 -5.52 15.66
C SER A 193 21.55 -5.07 14.79
N ASP A 194 21.35 -5.07 13.47
CA ASP A 194 22.30 -4.57 12.47
C ASP A 194 21.53 -3.95 11.30
N VAL A 195 21.86 -2.70 10.96
CA VAL A 195 21.28 -2.02 9.79
C VAL A 195 21.62 -2.74 8.48
N ASN A 196 22.78 -3.40 8.40
CA ASN A 196 23.14 -4.17 7.21
C ASN A 196 22.25 -5.39 7.03
N LYS A 197 21.80 -6.00 8.14
CA LYS A 197 20.84 -7.10 8.10
C LYS A 197 19.49 -6.62 7.60
N LEU A 198 18.99 -5.48 8.11
CA LEU A 198 17.76 -4.84 7.62
C LEU A 198 17.85 -4.52 6.11
N ILE A 199 19.01 -4.07 5.63
CA ILE A 199 19.24 -3.84 4.21
C ILE A 199 19.26 -5.16 3.43
N SER A 200 20.04 -6.15 3.86
CA SER A 200 20.22 -7.40 3.10
C SER A 200 18.99 -8.31 3.10
N GLU A 201 18.15 -8.23 4.12
CA GLU A 201 17.00 -9.10 4.30
C GLU A 201 15.65 -8.43 4.04
N GLY A 202 15.60 -7.09 4.05
CA GLY A 202 14.42 -6.28 3.72
C GLY A 202 14.58 -5.49 2.43
N TRP A 203 15.49 -4.52 2.41
CA TRP A 203 15.66 -3.60 1.27
C TRP A 203 16.08 -4.28 -0.03
N GLN A 204 17.12 -5.11 -0.01
CA GLN A 204 17.61 -5.75 -1.23
C GLN A 204 16.59 -6.73 -1.84
N PRO A 205 15.94 -7.61 -1.06
CA PRO A 205 14.85 -8.43 -1.60
C PRO A 205 13.69 -7.61 -2.17
N LEU A 206 13.38 -6.46 -1.54
CA LEU A 206 12.35 -5.55 -2.05
C LEU A 206 12.77 -4.91 -3.39
N LEU A 207 14.03 -4.49 -3.55
CA LEU A 207 14.55 -4.00 -4.83
C LEU A 207 14.57 -5.09 -5.91
N ASP A 208 14.96 -6.31 -5.54
CA ASP A 208 15.00 -7.47 -6.43
C ASP A 208 13.59 -7.82 -6.94
N TRP A 209 12.58 -7.73 -6.06
CA TRP A 209 11.18 -7.89 -6.43
C TRP A 209 10.70 -6.77 -7.36
N ALA A 210 11.02 -5.51 -7.02
CA ALA A 210 10.53 -4.34 -7.75
C ALA A 210 11.17 -4.16 -9.14
N GLN A 211 12.40 -4.64 -9.34
CA GLN A 211 13.16 -4.54 -10.60
C GLN A 211 13.36 -3.10 -11.12
N THR A 212 13.52 -2.14 -10.20
CA THR A 212 13.60 -0.70 -10.52
C THR A 212 14.99 -0.07 -10.38
N GLY A 213 16.02 -0.89 -10.13
CA GLY A 213 17.39 -0.42 -9.91
C GLY A 213 17.64 -0.09 -8.44
N ASP A 214 18.10 1.12 -8.12
CA ASP A 214 18.53 1.51 -6.77
C ASP A 214 17.43 2.22 -5.94
N SER A 215 16.23 2.36 -6.48
CA SER A 215 15.11 3.08 -5.85
C SER A 215 13.77 2.55 -6.32
N ILE A 216 12.71 2.74 -5.53
CA ILE A 216 11.38 2.14 -5.79
C ILE A 216 10.33 3.25 -5.95
N PRO A 217 9.74 3.43 -7.14
CA PRO A 217 8.60 4.33 -7.35
C PRO A 217 7.37 3.89 -6.56
N TYR A 218 6.47 4.83 -6.25
CA TYR A 218 5.20 4.56 -5.57
C TYR A 218 4.43 3.38 -6.18
N THR A 219 4.32 3.32 -7.50
CA THR A 219 3.54 2.27 -8.18
C THR A 219 4.09 0.88 -7.91
N ASN A 220 5.41 0.69 -7.97
CA ASN A 220 6.05 -0.60 -7.70
C ASN A 220 5.99 -0.97 -6.23
N PHE A 221 6.14 0.03 -5.34
CA PHE A 221 6.02 -0.21 -3.91
C PHE A 221 4.59 -0.56 -3.50
N ASN A 222 3.61 0.10 -4.09
CA ASN A 222 2.20 -0.25 -3.90
C ASN A 222 1.90 -1.64 -4.46
N ASP A 223 2.42 -1.97 -5.65
CA ASP A 223 2.25 -3.30 -6.25
C ASP A 223 2.82 -4.41 -5.36
N PHE A 224 4.02 -4.18 -4.81
CA PHE A 224 4.63 -5.08 -3.83
C PHE A 224 3.68 -5.39 -2.67
N LEU A 225 3.06 -4.36 -2.09
CA LEU A 225 2.14 -4.53 -0.96
C LEU A 225 0.89 -5.36 -1.28
N HIS A 226 0.57 -5.65 -2.54
CA HIS A 226 -0.64 -6.39 -2.92
C HIS A 226 -0.37 -7.79 -3.46
N TYR A 227 0.89 -8.11 -3.80
CA TYR A 227 1.23 -9.27 -4.63
C TYR A 227 2.52 -10.01 -4.25
N ALA A 228 3.13 -9.70 -3.09
CA ALA A 228 4.42 -10.26 -2.69
C ALA A 228 4.33 -11.35 -1.61
#